data_AF-A0A0D7CMC7-F1
#
_entry.id   AF-A0A0D7CMC7-F1
#
_cell.length_a   1.000
_cell.length_b   1.000
_cell.length_c   1.000
_cell.angle_alpha   90.00
_cell.angle_beta   90.00
_cell.angle_gamma   90.00
#
_symmetry.space_group_name_H-M   'P 1'
#
loop_
_entity.id
_entity.type
_entity.pdbx_description
1 polymer ?
#
loop_
_entity_poly.entity_id
_entity_poly.type
_entity_poly.pdbx_seq_one_letter_code
_entity_poly.pdbx_strand_id
1 'polypeptide(L)'
;MEPLADVAALEQRLGRSLVGEERAQAEAALSDASTTVRAYGDAWPDPAEAPAIAVAVTLAAAERRVRNPEGYRSELQGAYQYQLPASLPVGAGLTDGEARLIRAAVGASGVFAVPVESLGGSL
;
A
#
# COMPACT_ATOMS: atom_id res chain seq x y z
N MET A 1 12.39 -12.92 6.16
CA MET A 1 11.62 -12.31 7.26
C MET A 1 10.16 -12.55 6.94
N GLU A 2 9.35 -12.95 7.91
CA GLU A 2 7.94 -13.26 7.67
C GLU A 2 7.16 -11.98 7.28
N PRO A 3 6.26 -12.03 6.28
CA PRO A 3 5.41 -10.89 5.96
C PRO A 3 4.48 -10.56 7.15
N LEU A 4 4.09 -9.28 7.27
CA LEU A 4 3.21 -8.80 8.34
C LEU A 4 1.75 -9.26 8.18
N ALA A 5 1.42 -9.82 7.01
CA ALA A 5 0.07 -10.29 6.69
C ALA A 5 0.13 -11.51 5.76
N ASP A 6 -0.87 -12.38 5.88
CA ASP A 6 -0.99 -13.61 5.12
C ASP A 6 -1.70 -13.45 3.78
N VAL A 7 -1.37 -14.33 2.84
CA VAL A 7 -2.06 -14.46 1.53
C VAL A 7 -3.55 -14.72 1.71
N ALA A 8 -3.95 -15.52 2.71
CA ALA A 8 -5.36 -15.81 2.97
C ALA A 8 -6.17 -14.56 3.37
N ALA A 9 -5.55 -13.60 4.07
CA ALA A 9 -6.17 -12.32 4.38
C ALA A 9 -6.29 -11.44 3.14
N LEU A 10 -5.32 -11.51 2.24
CA LEU A 10 -5.35 -10.82 0.95
C LEU A 10 -6.42 -11.41 0.01
N GLU A 11 -6.54 -12.74 -0.08
CA GLU A 11 -7.58 -13.44 -0.85
C GLU A 11 -9.00 -13.06 -0.40
N GLN A 12 -9.22 -12.98 0.91
CA GLN A 12 -10.49 -12.51 1.47
C GLN A 12 -10.83 -11.07 1.05
N ARG A 13 -9.83 -10.17 1.02
CA ARG A 13 -10.03 -8.78 0.56
C ARG A 13 -10.29 -8.68 -0.94
N LEU A 14 -9.59 -9.50 -1.72
CA LEU A 14 -9.77 -9.58 -3.17
C LEU A 14 -11.08 -10.27 -3.57
N GLY A 15 -11.70 -11.02 -2.66
CA GLY A 15 -12.92 -11.79 -2.93
C GLY A 15 -12.69 -12.95 -3.90
N ARG A 16 -11.43 -13.39 -4.09
CA ARG A 16 -11.04 -14.49 -4.97
C ARG A 16 -9.80 -15.21 -4.44
N SER A 17 -9.70 -16.50 -4.73
CA SER A 17 -8.50 -17.29 -4.46
C SER A 17 -7.43 -17.02 -5.53
N LEU A 18 -6.17 -16.95 -5.12
CA LEU A 18 -5.03 -16.76 -5.99
C LEU A 18 -4.35 -18.12 -6.22
N VAL A 19 -4.06 -18.46 -7.48
CA VAL A 19 -3.47 -19.74 -7.86
C VAL A 19 -2.26 -19.56 -8.76
N GLY A 20 -1.32 -20.51 -8.69
CA GLY A 20 -0.13 -20.53 -9.56
C GLY A 20 0.72 -19.26 -9.43
N GLU A 21 1.07 -18.67 -10.57
CA GLU A 21 1.92 -17.47 -10.64
C GLU A 21 1.31 -16.26 -9.92
N GLU A 22 -0.02 -16.12 -9.93
CA GLU A 22 -0.70 -15.01 -9.25
C GLU A 22 -0.50 -15.06 -7.74
N ARG A 23 -0.50 -16.27 -7.17
CA ARG A 23 -0.20 -16.48 -5.76
C ARG A 23 1.25 -16.09 -5.44
N ALA A 24 2.20 -16.50 -6.27
CA ALA A 24 3.61 -16.14 -6.10
C ALA A 24 3.83 -14.62 -6.17
N GLN A 25 3.12 -13.93 -7.08
CA GLN A 25 3.16 -12.47 -7.17
C GLN A 25 2.58 -11.79 -5.92
N ALA A 26 1.49 -12.33 -5.36
CA ALA A 26 0.90 -11.82 -4.14
C ALA A 26 1.79 -12.02 -2.90
N GLU A 27 2.46 -13.18 -2.79
CA GLU A 27 3.45 -13.44 -1.74
C GLU A 27 4.63 -12.47 -1.82
N ALA A 28 5.15 -12.22 -3.03
CA ALA A 28 6.19 -11.21 -3.25
C ALA A 28 5.70 -9.80 -2.89
N ALA A 29 4.48 -9.43 -3.30
CA ALA A 29 3.89 -8.13 -2.99
C ALA A 29 3.70 -7.92 -1.48
N LEU A 30 3.30 -8.95 -0.73
CA LEU A 30 3.18 -8.91 0.72
C LEU A 30 4.56 -8.74 1.39
N SER A 31 5.59 -9.42 0.89
CA SER A 31 6.97 -9.28 1.38
C SER A 31 7.50 -7.86 1.18
N ASP A 32 7.31 -7.29 -0.01
CA ASP A 32 7.74 -5.93 -0.35
C ASP A 32 6.99 -4.87 0.47
N ALA A 33 5.67 -5.02 0.57
CA ALA A 33 4.83 -4.14 1.38
C ALA A 33 5.22 -4.21 2.87
N SER A 34 5.50 -5.40 3.39
CA SER A 34 5.93 -5.59 4.78
C SER A 34 7.28 -4.93 5.05
N THR A 35 8.23 -5.08 4.12
CA THR A 35 9.54 -4.42 4.19
C THR A 35 9.39 -2.91 4.22
N THR A 36 8.52 -2.36 3.38
CA THR A 36 8.24 -0.93 3.33
C THR A 36 7.61 -0.45 4.63
N VAL A 37 6.58 -1.14 5.13
CA VAL A 37 5.91 -0.80 6.40
C VAL A 37 6.89 -0.80 7.58
N ARG A 38 7.79 -1.79 7.65
CA ARG A 38 8.85 -1.83 8.67
C ARG A 38 9.85 -0.67 8.54
N ALA A 39 10.17 -0.24 7.33
CA ALA A 39 11.06 0.90 7.10
C ALA A 39 10.47 2.24 7.58
N TYR A 40 9.14 2.39 7.54
CA TYR A 40 8.45 3.59 8.04
C TYR A 40 8.05 3.51 9.52
N GLY A 41 7.90 2.30 10.05
CA GLY A 41 7.48 2.03 11.42
C GLY A 41 8.61 1.46 12.25
N ASP A 42 8.40 0.24 12.75
CA ASP A 42 9.34 -0.50 13.57
C ASP A 42 9.62 -1.88 12.93
N ALA A 43 10.61 -2.60 13.42
CA ALA A 43 11.06 -3.85 12.83
C ALA A 43 10.00 -4.97 12.87
N TRP A 44 9.14 -5.00 13.90
CA TRP A 44 8.11 -6.03 14.14
C TRP A 44 8.55 -7.43 13.66
N PRO A 45 9.54 -8.03 14.36
CA PRO A 45 10.10 -9.32 13.97
C PRO A 45 9.05 -10.43 14.07
N ASP A 46 8.16 -10.35 15.05
CA ASP A 46 6.94 -11.15 15.14
C ASP A 46 5.76 -10.36 14.54
N PRO A 47 5.08 -10.86 13.49
CA PRO A 47 3.86 -10.26 12.95
C PRO A 47 2.74 -10.07 13.99
N ALA A 48 2.68 -10.90 15.04
CA ALA A 48 1.67 -10.80 16.08
C ALA A 48 1.85 -9.56 16.99
N GLU A 49 3.07 -9.02 17.07
CA GLU A 49 3.37 -7.80 17.80
C GLU A 49 3.11 -6.54 16.97
N ALA A 50 2.89 -6.69 15.66
CA ALA A 50 2.60 -5.57 14.79
C ALA A 50 1.20 -5.00 15.09
N PRO A 51 1.07 -3.66 15.17
CA PRO A 51 -0.25 -3.05 15.39
C PRO A 51 -1.16 -3.33 14.20
N ALA A 52 -2.46 -3.46 14.45
CA ALA A 52 -3.46 -3.78 13.42
C ALA A 52 -3.42 -2.81 12.22
N ILE A 53 -3.02 -1.56 12.43
CA ILE A 53 -2.85 -0.57 11.36
C ILE A 53 -1.69 -0.91 10.42
N ALA A 54 -0.59 -1.49 10.93
CA ALA A 54 0.53 -1.94 10.10
C ALA A 54 0.09 -3.07 9.17
N VAL A 55 -0.61 -4.06 9.72
CA VAL A 55 -1.19 -5.17 8.95
C VAL A 55 -2.16 -4.66 7.89
N ALA A 56 -3.06 -3.74 8.25
CA ALA A 56 -4.05 -3.18 7.33
C ALA A 56 -3.40 -2.43 6.15
N VAL A 57 -2.34 -1.66 6.43
CA VAL A 57 -1.58 -0.92 5.41
C VAL A 57 -0.80 -1.86 4.51
N THR A 58 -0.15 -2.90 5.07
CA THR A 58 0.53 -3.93 4.28
C THR A 58 -0.43 -4.60 3.30
N LEU A 59 -1.62 -5.00 3.76
CA LEU A 59 -2.65 -5.61 2.90
C LEU A 59 -3.12 -4.66 1.79
N ALA A 60 -3.33 -3.38 2.10
CA ALA A 60 -3.74 -2.38 1.11
C ALA A 60 -2.66 -2.16 0.03
N ALA A 61 -1.39 -2.08 0.43
CA ALA A 61 -0.27 -1.92 -0.50
C ALA A 61 -0.08 -3.15 -1.39
N ALA A 62 -0.17 -4.36 -0.82
CA ALA A 62 -0.09 -5.60 -1.58
C ALA A 62 -1.28 -5.75 -2.55
N GLU A 63 -2.50 -5.41 -2.11
CA GLU A 63 -3.70 -5.41 -2.95
C GLU A 63 -3.54 -4.48 -4.17
N ARG A 64 -2.99 -3.28 -3.99
CA ARG A 64 -2.69 -2.37 -5.11
C ARG A 64 -1.70 -2.97 -6.10
N ARG A 65 -0.64 -3.61 -5.59
CA ARG A 65 0.39 -4.25 -6.41
C ARG A 65 -0.16 -5.42 -7.23
N VAL A 66 -1.05 -6.21 -6.66
CA VAL A 66 -1.71 -7.36 -7.33
C VAL A 66 -2.72 -6.88 -8.37
N ARG A 67 -3.50 -5.83 -8.09
CA ARG A 67 -4.47 -5.26 -9.05
C ARG A 67 -3.81 -4.51 -10.21
N ASN A 68 -2.63 -3.93 -9.99
CA ASN A 68 -1.88 -3.18 -11.01
C ASN A 68 -0.42 -3.62 -11.04
N PRO A 69 -0.13 -4.82 -11.58
CA PRO A 69 1.22 -5.36 -11.55
C PRO A 69 2.19 -4.62 -12.48
N GLU A 70 1.68 -4.04 -13.55
CA GLU A 70 2.48 -3.31 -14.55
C GLU A 70 2.68 -1.84 -14.17
N GLY A 71 2.04 -1.39 -13.09
CA GLY A 71 2.20 -0.04 -12.57
C GLY A 71 1.64 1.04 -13.49
N TYR A 72 0.69 0.68 -14.35
CA TYR A 72 0.07 1.59 -15.29
C TYR A 72 -0.64 2.71 -14.53
N ARG A 73 -0.26 3.95 -14.83
CA ARG A 73 -0.88 5.17 -14.28
C ARG A 73 -2.08 5.62 -15.10
N SER A 74 -2.07 5.27 -16.39
CA SER A 74 -3.10 5.54 -17.38
C SER A 74 -2.95 4.50 -18.48
N GLU A 75 -4.03 3.81 -18.81
CA GLU A 75 -4.12 2.95 -19.99
C GLU A 75 -5.16 3.57 -20.93
N LEU A 76 -4.76 3.87 -22.17
CA LEU A 76 -5.61 4.44 -23.21
C LEU A 76 -5.98 3.33 -24.18
N GLN A 77 -7.14 2.71 -23.99
CA GLN A 77 -7.71 1.76 -24.92
C GLN A 77 -9.01 2.33 -25.52
N GLY A 78 -8.88 3.09 -26.61
CA GLY A 78 -10.01 3.72 -27.29
C GLY A 78 -10.59 4.92 -26.53
N ALA A 79 -11.93 5.01 -26.45
CA ALA A 79 -12.66 6.14 -25.84
C ALA A 79 -12.84 6.05 -24.31
N TYR A 80 -12.29 5.01 -23.67
CA TYR A 80 -12.36 4.84 -22.22
C TYR A 80 -11.02 5.25 -21.59
N GLN A 81 -11.07 6.27 -20.73
CA GLN A 81 -9.93 6.72 -19.94
C GLN A 81 -10.09 6.24 -18.50
N TYR A 82 -9.22 5.32 -18.07
CA TYR A 82 -9.08 4.97 -16.66
C TYR A 82 -7.81 5.62 -16.12
N GLN A 83 -7.97 6.63 -15.26
CA GLN A 83 -6.86 7.36 -14.65
C GLN A 83 -6.82 7.06 -13.15
N LEU A 84 -5.71 6.47 -12.68
CA LEU A 84 -5.45 6.40 -11.24
C LEU A 84 -5.01 7.79 -10.75
N PRO A 85 -5.48 8.24 -9.57
CA PRO A 85 -5.01 9.48 -8.94
C PRO A 85 -3.48 9.53 -8.84
N ALA A 86 -2.89 10.69 -9.15
CA ALA A 86 -1.43 10.90 -9.10
C ALA A 86 -0.82 10.72 -7.70
N SER A 87 -1.64 10.75 -6.65
CA SER A 87 -1.25 10.54 -5.25
C SER A 87 -1.10 9.08 -4.84
N LEU A 88 -1.46 8.12 -5.72
CA LEU A 88 -1.27 6.70 -5.44
C LEU A 88 0.13 6.23 -5.87
N PRO A 89 0.90 5.61 -4.95
CA PRO A 89 2.17 4.98 -5.29
C PRO A 89 1.98 3.90 -6.35
N VAL A 90 2.95 3.81 -7.25
CA VAL A 90 3.05 2.68 -8.19
C VAL A 90 3.67 1.49 -7.46
N GLY A 91 3.00 0.34 -7.49
CA GLY A 91 3.47 -0.89 -6.88
C GLY A 91 3.19 -1.01 -5.38
N ALA A 92 4.15 -1.57 -4.62
CA ALA A 92 4.03 -1.83 -3.17
C ALA A 92 4.34 -0.60 -2.28
N GLY A 93 4.51 0.58 -2.88
CA GLY A 93 4.77 1.80 -2.14
C GLY A 93 3.59 2.22 -1.24
N LEU A 94 3.93 2.87 -0.13
CA LEU A 94 2.95 3.47 0.77
C LEU A 94 2.57 4.87 0.30
N THR A 95 1.28 5.21 0.42
CA THR A 95 0.80 6.58 0.26
C THR A 95 1.31 7.44 1.42
N ASP A 96 1.34 8.77 1.23
CA ASP A 96 1.74 9.69 2.30
C ASP A 96 0.87 9.55 3.56
N GLY A 97 -0.43 9.26 3.37
CA GLY A 97 -1.38 9.02 4.46
C GLY A 97 -1.07 7.74 5.23
N GLU A 98 -0.79 6.64 4.53
CA GLU A 98 -0.40 5.37 5.15
C GLU A 98 0.92 5.50 5.91
N ALA A 99 1.94 6.12 5.29
CA ALA A 99 3.22 6.37 5.96
C ALA A 99 3.06 7.24 7.22
N ARG A 100 2.09 8.18 7.22
CA ARG A 100 1.76 8.97 8.41
C ARG A 100 1.08 8.13 9.49
N LEU A 101 0.16 7.24 9.13
CA LEU A 101 -0.51 6.34 10.06
C LEU A 101 0.48 5.37 10.73
N ILE A 102 1.40 4.79 9.95
CA ILE A 102 2.45 3.91 10.48
C ILE A 102 3.36 4.66 11.45
N ARG A 103 3.83 5.86 11.08
CA ARG A 103 4.67 6.68 11.96
C ARG A 103 3.95 7.10 13.23
N ALA A 104 2.67 7.45 13.15
CA ALA A 104 1.86 7.75 14.32
C ALA A 104 1.72 6.54 15.25
N ALA A 105 1.57 5.33 14.69
CA ALA A 105 1.44 4.09 15.46
C ALA A 105 2.69 3.75 16.28
N VAL A 106 3.88 4.11 15.80
CA VAL A 106 5.15 3.91 16.52
C VAL A 106 5.54 5.11 17.40
N GLY A 107 4.65 6.10 17.56
CA GLY A 107 4.93 7.30 18.35
C GLY A 107 5.95 8.26 17.70
N ALA A 108 6.31 8.04 16.43
CA ALA A 108 7.19 8.93 15.68
C ALA A 108 6.40 10.16 15.19
N SER A 109 6.16 11.12 16.09
CA SER A 109 5.60 12.42 15.72
C SER A 109 6.67 13.33 15.13
N GLY A 110 6.84 13.30 13.80
CA GLY A 110 7.61 14.30 13.07
C GLY A 110 6.75 15.50 12.66
N VAL A 111 7.35 16.69 12.57
CA VAL A 111 6.72 17.87 11.94
C VAL A 111 6.87 17.73 10.42
N PHE A 112 5.78 17.87 9.67
CA PHE A 112 5.79 17.79 8.22
C PHE A 112 5.09 19.00 7.60
N ALA A 113 5.61 19.50 6.48
CA ALA A 113 4.93 20.51 5.68
C ALA A 113 3.77 19.85 4.91
N VAL A 114 2.56 20.40 5.07
CA VAL A 114 1.42 20.05 4.22
C VAL A 114 1.37 21.08 3.09
N PRO A 115 1.45 20.69 1.81
CA PRO A 115 1.19 21.61 0.73
C PRO A 115 -0.28 22.05 0.81
N VAL A 116 -0.50 23.34 1.09
CA VAL A 116 -1.83 23.95 1.00
C VAL A 116 -2.08 24.20 -0.48
N GLU A 117 -2.99 23.44 -1.10
CA GLU A 117 -3.56 23.83 -2.38
C GLU A 117 -4.32 25.14 -2.17
N SER A 118 -3.73 26.23 -2.67
CA SER A 118 -4.40 27.52 -2.72
C SER A 118 -5.62 27.39 -3.62
N LEU A 119 -6.82 27.41 -3.02
CA LEU A 119 -8.08 27.49 -3.74
C LEU A 119 -8.10 28.85 -4.46
N GLY A 120 -7.57 28.87 -5.68
CA GLY A 120 -7.53 30.04 -6.54
C GLY A 120 -8.95 30.43 -6.94
N GLY A 121 -9.59 31.28 -6.15
CA GLY A 121 -10.76 32.02 -6.56
C GLY A 121 -10.37 33.03 -7.63
N SER A 122 -10.85 32.83 -8.84
CA SER A 122 -10.83 33.87 -9.87
C SER A 122 -11.98 34.84 -9.59
N LEU A 123 -11.65 36.12 -9.36
CA LEU A 123 -12.55 37.24 -9.66
C LEU A 123 -12.11 37.86 -10.98
#